data_AF-D6W6Z2-F1
#
_entry.id   AF-D6W6Z2-F1
#
_cell.length_a   1.000
_cell.length_b   1.000
_cell.length_c   1.000
_cell.angle_alpha   90.00
_cell.angle_beta   90.00
_cell.angle_gamma   90.00
#
_symmetry.space_group_name_H-M   'P 1'
#
loop_
_entity.id
_entity.type
_entity.pdbx_description
1 polymer ?
#
loop_
_entity_poly.entity_id
_entity_poly.type
_entity_poly.pdbx_seq_one_letter_code
_entity_poly.pdbx_strand_id
1 'polypeptide(L)'
;MASFRSIYETFELRKPVSTLSIPGAVKNSSRDSAGGRMQQEEPGVALVGHVDYPRYMEDRTIGSGVYKGPSSGSLKHKPNVGYRLGRRKALFEKRKRISDYALVMGMFGIIVMVIENELSSAGVYRKDDFYSIALKTLISVSTVILLGLIVAYHALEVQLFMIDNCADDWRIAMTWQRICQITMELVICAVHPIPGHYRFVWTTKLSNHKDGGIGSKCVPYDVPLSLPMFLRLYLICRVMLLHSKLFTDASSRSIGALNRINFNTRFVLKTLMTICPGTVLLVFMVSLWIIASWTLRQCERFHDEEHANLLNAMWLIAITFLSVGFGDIVPNTYCGRGIAVSTGIMGAGCTALLVAVVSRKLELTRAEKHVHNFMMDTQLTKRLKNAAANVLRETWLIYKHTRLVKRVNPGRVRTHQRKFLLAIYALRKVKMDQRKLMDNANTITDMAKTQNTVYEIVSDMSTRQDTLEDRLTTMEDKIVALQEQLDLLPDLIATRIQAQAEKMEQRRNFLHPESAAGLQQARSVPPGCPWPGPALAPAGKQSAASSNAQS
;
A
#
# COMPACT_ATOMS: atom_id res chain seq x y z
N MET A 1 -31.46 12.65 -20.42
CA MET A 1 -30.31 11.99 -19.74
C MET A 1 -30.31 10.48 -20.02
N ALA A 2 -30.41 10.08 -21.29
CA ALA A 2 -30.52 8.66 -21.70
C ALA A 2 -29.73 8.32 -23.00
N SER A 3 -28.93 9.25 -23.54
CA SER A 3 -28.17 9.04 -24.79
C SER A 3 -26.67 8.79 -24.58
N PHE A 4 -26.18 8.83 -23.34
CA PHE A 4 -24.76 8.64 -23.02
C PHE A 4 -24.39 7.21 -22.58
N ARG A 5 -25.36 6.29 -22.45
CA ARG A 5 -25.10 4.90 -22.03
C ARG A 5 -24.71 3.99 -23.19
N SER A 6 -25.02 4.36 -24.44
CA SER A 6 -24.82 3.48 -25.61
C SER A 6 -23.39 3.42 -26.17
N ILE A 7 -22.47 4.27 -25.68
CA ILE A 7 -21.08 4.32 -26.17
C ILE A 7 -20.13 3.47 -25.30
N TYR A 8 -20.56 3.06 -24.11
CA TYR A 8 -19.74 2.24 -23.21
C TYR A 8 -19.85 0.72 -23.45
N GLU A 9 -20.84 0.26 -24.21
CA GLU A 9 -21.06 -1.19 -24.46
C GLU A 9 -20.38 -1.73 -25.73
N THR A 10 -19.71 -0.90 -26.54
CA THR A 10 -19.09 -1.33 -27.81
C THR A 10 -17.59 -1.64 -27.74
N PHE A 11 -17.01 -1.71 -26.52
CA PHE A 11 -15.57 -1.99 -26.32
C PHE A 11 -15.29 -3.25 -25.49
N GLU A 12 -16.16 -4.26 -25.54
CA GLU A 12 -15.74 -5.63 -25.28
C GLU A 12 -15.18 -6.26 -26.56
N LEU A 13 -13.86 -6.53 -26.59
CA LEU A 13 -13.22 -7.73 -27.18
C LEU A 13 -11.69 -7.57 -27.30
N ARG A 14 -10.95 -8.07 -26.30
CA ARG A 14 -9.98 -9.18 -26.43
C ARG A 14 -9.23 -9.37 -25.12
N LYS A 15 -9.42 -10.53 -24.49
CA LYS A 15 -8.57 -11.03 -23.40
C LYS A 15 -7.12 -11.15 -23.91
N PRO A 16 -6.09 -10.66 -23.19
CA PRO A 16 -4.73 -11.04 -23.51
C PRO A 16 -4.55 -12.52 -23.18
N VAL A 17 -4.17 -13.28 -24.21
CA VAL A 17 -3.79 -14.69 -24.14
C VAL A 17 -2.65 -14.85 -23.14
N SER A 18 -2.81 -15.87 -22.32
CA SER A 18 -1.86 -16.45 -21.38
C SER A 18 -0.45 -16.51 -21.96
N THR A 19 0.54 -15.95 -21.26
CA THR A 19 1.95 -16.35 -21.44
C THR A 19 2.55 -16.68 -20.08
N LEU A 20 2.15 -17.84 -19.58
CA LEU A 20 2.90 -18.61 -18.61
C LEU A 20 3.97 -19.36 -19.40
N SER A 21 5.26 -19.11 -19.13
CA SER A 21 6.32 -20.08 -19.42
C SER A 21 7.48 -19.84 -18.47
N ILE A 22 7.40 -20.51 -17.33
CA ILE A 22 8.56 -20.81 -16.48
C ILE A 22 9.22 -22.04 -17.13
N PRO A 23 10.52 -22.02 -17.49
CA PRO A 23 11.23 -23.25 -17.77
C PRO A 23 11.58 -23.92 -16.44
N GLY A 24 10.87 -25.00 -16.11
CA GLY A 24 11.33 -25.97 -15.12
C GLY A 24 12.57 -26.69 -15.66
N ALA A 25 13.64 -26.72 -14.87
CA ALA A 25 14.78 -27.58 -15.13
C ALA A 25 14.82 -28.65 -14.02
N VAL A 26 14.18 -29.77 -14.31
CA VAL A 26 14.42 -31.05 -13.63
C VAL A 26 15.72 -31.61 -14.21
N LYS A 27 16.74 -31.81 -13.39
CA LYS A 27 17.80 -32.77 -13.71
C LYS A 27 18.24 -33.49 -12.45
N ASN A 28 17.80 -34.74 -12.36
CA ASN A 28 18.39 -35.78 -11.53
C ASN A 28 19.86 -35.98 -11.91
N SER A 29 20.74 -35.94 -10.92
CA SER A 29 21.96 -36.76 -10.91
C SER A 29 22.19 -37.27 -9.49
N SER A 30 22.29 -38.59 -9.41
CA SER A 30 22.34 -39.46 -8.25
C SER A 30 23.66 -39.43 -7.46
N ARG A 31 23.51 -39.71 -6.16
CA ARG A 31 24.43 -40.35 -5.19
C ARG A 31 25.79 -39.68 -4.89
N ASP A 32 25.95 -39.22 -3.65
CA ASP A 32 26.72 -39.98 -2.65
C ASP A 32 26.38 -39.57 -1.20
N SER A 33 26.49 -40.55 -0.30
CA SER A 33 26.03 -40.56 1.09
C SER A 33 27.06 -40.01 2.07
N ALA A 34 26.61 -39.33 3.14
CA ALA A 34 26.90 -39.65 4.57
C ALA A 34 26.75 -38.44 5.52
N GLY A 35 26.14 -38.68 6.69
CA GLY A 35 26.47 -37.99 7.95
C GLY A 35 25.54 -36.86 8.38
N GLY A 36 24.62 -37.16 9.31
CA GLY A 36 23.66 -36.19 9.85
C GLY A 36 24.16 -35.30 10.99
N ARG A 37 23.43 -34.22 11.25
CA ARG A 37 23.00 -33.78 12.59
C ARG A 37 21.96 -32.67 12.47
N MET A 38 20.92 -32.82 13.28
CA MET A 38 19.80 -31.92 13.46
C MET A 38 20.18 -30.86 14.49
N GLN A 39 20.12 -29.57 14.13
CA GLN A 39 20.06 -28.51 15.12
C GLN A 39 19.25 -27.31 14.58
N GLN A 40 18.28 -26.94 15.38
CA GLN A 40 17.31 -25.87 15.22
C GLN A 40 17.89 -24.63 15.89
N GLU A 41 18.01 -23.50 15.19
CA GLU A 41 18.16 -22.17 15.79
C GLU A 41 17.88 -21.03 14.77
N GLU A 42 17.48 -19.88 15.32
CA GLU A 42 16.72 -18.73 14.79
C GLU A 42 17.29 -17.91 13.60
N PRO A 43 16.46 -17.06 12.95
CA PRO A 43 16.83 -16.30 11.76
C PRO A 43 17.62 -15.02 12.11
N GLY A 44 18.95 -15.11 11.98
CA GLY A 44 19.86 -13.97 12.10
C GLY A 44 20.46 -13.53 10.75
N VAL A 45 20.30 -12.24 10.44
CA VAL A 45 21.27 -11.37 9.75
C VAL A 45 21.63 -11.73 8.30
N ALA A 46 21.12 -10.92 7.37
CA ALA A 46 21.56 -10.91 5.97
C ALA A 46 23.03 -10.44 5.86
N LEU A 47 23.93 -11.39 5.64
CA LEU A 47 25.33 -11.17 5.25
C LEU A 47 25.39 -10.48 3.88
N VAL A 48 25.67 -9.17 3.88
CA VAL A 48 26.19 -8.47 2.70
C VAL A 48 27.66 -8.82 2.57
N GLY A 49 27.94 -9.87 1.80
CA GLY A 49 29.29 -10.20 1.36
C GLY A 49 29.78 -9.15 0.36
N HIS A 50 30.84 -8.44 0.74
CA HIS A 50 31.66 -7.61 -0.13
C HIS A 50 32.23 -8.49 -1.25
N VAL A 51 31.79 -8.27 -2.49
CA VAL A 51 32.40 -8.90 -3.67
C VAL A 51 32.97 -7.77 -4.53
N ASP A 52 34.29 -7.64 -4.47
CA ASP A 52 35.07 -6.76 -5.33
C ASP A 52 34.87 -7.17 -6.81
N TYR A 53 34.56 -6.18 -7.64
CA TYR A 53 34.47 -6.34 -9.09
C TYR A 53 35.88 -6.34 -9.69
N PRO A 54 36.29 -7.36 -10.47
CA PRO A 54 37.45 -7.21 -11.33
C PRO A 54 37.07 -6.37 -12.56
N ARG A 55 37.72 -5.19 -12.71
CA ARG A 55 37.86 -4.52 -14.00
C ARG A 55 38.72 -5.41 -14.90
N TYR A 56 38.24 -5.73 -16.10
CA TYR A 56 39.10 -6.33 -17.13
C TYR A 56 39.25 -5.37 -18.32
N MET A 57 40.51 -5.18 -18.70
CA MET A 57 41.00 -4.30 -19.76
C MET A 57 40.75 -4.87 -21.18
N GLU A 58 40.83 -3.95 -22.13
CA GLU A 58 40.81 -4.11 -23.59
C GLU A 58 41.84 -5.11 -24.15
N ASP A 59 41.41 -5.87 -25.16
CA ASP A 59 42.21 -6.73 -26.04
C ASP A 59 43.06 -5.92 -27.04
N ARG A 60 44.35 -6.26 -27.24
CA ARG A 60 44.90 -6.78 -28.52
C ARG A 60 46.45 -6.96 -28.58
N THR A 61 46.84 -8.23 -28.74
CA THR A 61 47.73 -8.87 -29.76
C THR A 61 49.17 -8.44 -30.03
N ILE A 62 50.13 -9.39 -29.91
CA ILE A 62 51.03 -9.98 -30.97
C ILE A 62 51.47 -11.41 -30.47
N GLY A 63 51.07 -12.54 -31.08
CA GLY A 63 51.88 -13.44 -31.96
C GLY A 63 52.77 -14.46 -31.18
N SER A 64 52.86 -15.78 -31.40
CA SER A 64 52.67 -16.65 -32.58
C SER A 64 52.71 -18.16 -32.22
N GLY A 65 51.96 -18.99 -32.98
CA GLY A 65 52.22 -20.41 -33.29
C GLY A 65 51.76 -21.50 -32.29
N VAL A 66 51.14 -22.63 -32.62
CA VAL A 66 50.92 -23.41 -33.86
C VAL A 66 49.74 -24.39 -33.62
N TYR A 67 49.12 -24.87 -34.72
CA TYR A 67 48.14 -25.96 -34.90
C TYR A 67 46.69 -25.53 -35.21
N LYS A 68 46.38 -25.55 -36.52
CA LYS A 68 45.03 -25.47 -37.10
C LYS A 68 44.43 -26.87 -37.24
N GLY A 69 43.29 -27.09 -36.60
CA GLY A 69 42.27 -28.10 -36.96
C GLY A 69 40.97 -27.39 -37.39
N PRO A 70 40.10 -28.02 -38.18
CA PRO A 70 39.08 -27.33 -38.97
C PRO A 70 37.96 -26.76 -38.08
N SER A 71 37.59 -25.52 -38.41
CA SER A 71 36.60 -24.69 -37.73
C SER A 71 35.20 -25.29 -37.77
N SER A 72 34.76 -25.83 -36.63
CA SER A 72 33.33 -25.94 -36.30
C SER A 72 32.79 -24.54 -36.00
N GLY A 73 31.63 -24.22 -36.59
CA GLY A 73 30.98 -22.92 -36.54
C GLY A 73 30.81 -22.39 -35.11
N SER A 74 31.12 -21.11 -34.97
CA SER A 74 30.97 -20.29 -33.76
C SER A 74 29.70 -20.58 -32.96
N LEU A 75 29.84 -21.31 -31.85
CA LEU A 75 28.88 -21.29 -30.77
C LEU A 75 28.92 -19.91 -30.13
N LYS A 76 28.02 -19.01 -30.56
CA LYS A 76 27.74 -17.74 -29.87
C LYS A 76 27.52 -18.03 -28.38
N HIS A 77 28.48 -17.62 -27.55
CA HIS A 77 28.38 -17.71 -26.10
C HIS A 77 27.13 -16.97 -25.62
N LYS A 78 26.10 -17.71 -25.19
CA LYS A 78 24.88 -17.10 -24.63
C LYS A 78 25.27 -16.26 -23.41
N PRO A 79 24.90 -14.97 -23.34
CA PRO A 79 25.30 -14.13 -22.22
C PRO A 79 24.67 -14.61 -20.92
N ASN A 80 25.49 -14.79 -19.88
CA ASN A 80 25.05 -15.20 -18.54
C ASN A 80 23.96 -14.26 -17.98
N VAL A 81 23.05 -14.80 -17.17
CA VAL A 81 21.96 -14.04 -16.53
C VAL A 81 22.51 -12.84 -15.75
N GLY A 82 23.63 -13.01 -15.04
CA GLY A 82 24.33 -11.94 -14.34
C GLY A 82 24.80 -10.79 -15.25
N TYR A 83 25.33 -11.11 -16.44
CA TYR A 83 25.73 -10.09 -17.43
C TYR A 83 24.51 -9.28 -17.91
N ARG A 84 23.37 -9.94 -18.12
CA ARG A 84 22.12 -9.25 -18.51
C ARG A 84 21.59 -8.33 -17.40
N LEU A 85 21.64 -8.76 -16.15
CA LEU A 85 21.26 -7.93 -14.99
C LEU A 85 22.20 -6.74 -14.82
N GLY A 86 23.52 -6.94 -14.95
CA GLY A 86 24.51 -5.86 -14.92
C GLY A 86 24.29 -4.84 -16.02
N ARG A 87 24.07 -5.30 -17.26
CA ARG A 87 23.73 -4.44 -18.41
C ARG A 87 22.43 -3.66 -18.19
N ARG A 88 21.41 -4.29 -17.62
CA ARG A 88 20.13 -3.65 -17.25
C ARG A 88 20.33 -2.52 -16.25
N LYS A 89 21.12 -2.75 -15.20
CA LYS A 89 21.44 -1.74 -14.18
C LYS A 89 22.20 -0.55 -14.79
N ALA A 90 23.21 -0.81 -15.62
CA ALA A 90 23.99 0.23 -16.30
C ALA A 90 23.12 1.10 -17.24
N LEU A 91 22.21 0.48 -18.02
CA LEU A 91 21.30 1.22 -18.89
C LEU A 91 20.27 2.05 -18.10
N PHE A 92 19.80 1.55 -16.96
CA PHE A 92 18.93 2.31 -16.07
C PHE A 92 19.63 3.55 -15.50
N GLU A 93 20.89 3.40 -15.07
CA GLU A 93 21.70 4.51 -14.58
C GLU A 93 22.03 5.52 -15.68
N LYS A 94 22.32 5.06 -16.90
CA LYS A 94 22.49 5.92 -18.07
C LYS A 94 21.20 6.70 -18.37
N ARG A 95 20.03 6.04 -18.30
CA ARG A 95 18.72 6.70 -18.49
C ARG A 95 18.50 7.81 -17.47
N LYS A 96 18.85 7.55 -16.21
CA LYS A 96 18.78 8.54 -15.12
C LYS A 96 19.61 9.77 -15.44
N ARG A 97 20.87 9.58 -15.84
CA ARG A 97 21.77 10.67 -16.23
C ARG A 97 21.26 11.47 -17.43
N ILE A 98 20.75 10.81 -18.48
CA ILE A 98 20.17 11.50 -19.65
C ILE A 98 18.95 12.32 -19.24
N SER A 99 18.10 11.80 -18.36
CA SER A 99 16.95 12.55 -17.83
C SER A 99 17.38 13.81 -17.06
N ASP A 100 18.48 13.75 -16.31
CA ASP A 100 19.03 14.89 -15.58
C ASP A 100 19.55 15.96 -16.55
N TYR A 101 20.27 15.56 -17.60
CA TYR A 101 20.70 16.50 -18.65
C TYR A 101 19.53 17.12 -19.39
N ALA A 102 18.48 16.34 -19.69
CA ALA A 102 17.27 16.87 -20.29
C ALA A 102 16.59 17.92 -19.40
N LEU A 103 16.53 17.67 -18.08
CA LEU A 103 16.02 18.66 -17.13
C LEU A 103 16.86 19.93 -17.13
N VAL A 104 18.20 19.82 -17.05
CA VAL A 104 19.09 20.99 -17.03
C VAL A 104 18.90 21.84 -18.29
N MET A 105 18.88 21.21 -19.47
CA MET A 105 18.67 21.93 -20.74
C MET A 105 17.26 22.53 -20.84
N GLY A 106 16.24 21.81 -20.34
CA GLY A 106 14.87 22.31 -20.28
C GLY A 106 14.72 23.55 -19.38
N MET A 107 15.33 23.50 -18.19
CA MET A 107 15.33 24.61 -17.24
C MET A 107 16.13 25.80 -17.77
N PHE A 108 17.30 25.54 -18.38
CA PHE A 108 18.10 26.58 -19.03
C PHE A 108 17.29 27.32 -20.11
N GLY A 109 16.58 26.59 -20.97
CA GLY A 109 15.71 27.21 -21.98
C GLY A 109 14.59 28.08 -21.40
N ILE A 110 13.97 27.66 -20.28
CA ILE A 110 12.96 28.48 -19.58
C ILE A 110 13.60 29.73 -18.98
N ILE A 111 14.74 29.60 -18.29
CA ILE A 111 15.43 30.71 -17.64
C ILE A 111 15.87 31.77 -18.66
N VAL A 112 16.52 31.35 -19.75
CA VAL A 112 16.94 32.26 -20.82
C VAL A 112 15.72 32.95 -21.46
N MET A 113 14.61 32.24 -21.62
CA MET A 113 13.36 32.85 -22.11
C MET A 113 12.76 33.86 -21.13
N VAL A 114 12.81 33.61 -19.81
CA VAL A 114 12.35 34.59 -18.82
C VAL A 114 13.24 35.82 -18.88
N ILE A 115 14.56 35.64 -18.95
CA ILE A 115 15.53 36.73 -19.05
C ILE A 115 15.31 37.55 -20.33
N GLU A 116 15.14 36.91 -21.49
CA GLU A 116 14.87 37.61 -22.76
C GLU A 116 13.62 38.49 -22.66
N ASN A 117 12.55 37.94 -22.09
CA ASN A 117 11.30 38.65 -21.92
C ASN A 117 11.38 39.76 -20.87
N GLU A 118 12.09 39.56 -19.75
CA GLU A 118 12.27 40.57 -18.70
C GLU A 118 13.23 41.70 -19.13
N LEU A 119 14.27 41.41 -19.91
CA LEU A 119 15.19 42.42 -20.44
C LEU A 119 14.55 43.25 -21.55
N SER A 120 13.82 42.60 -22.47
CA SER A 120 12.95 43.30 -23.43
C SER A 120 11.85 44.08 -22.72
N SER A 121 11.53 43.69 -21.49
CA SER A 121 10.48 44.29 -20.67
C SER A 121 10.93 45.59 -20.00
N ALA A 122 12.09 45.56 -19.35
CA ALA A 122 12.67 46.72 -18.71
C ALA A 122 13.16 47.80 -19.71
N GLY A 123 13.03 47.57 -21.02
CA GLY A 123 13.43 48.52 -22.06
C GLY A 123 14.94 48.64 -22.25
N VAL A 124 15.72 47.70 -21.70
CA VAL A 124 17.19 47.71 -21.76
C VAL A 124 17.67 47.54 -23.22
N TYR A 125 16.98 46.69 -23.98
CA TYR A 125 17.22 46.49 -25.41
C TYR A 125 15.90 46.33 -26.16
N ARG A 126 15.88 46.77 -27.42
CA ARG A 126 14.75 46.56 -28.32
C ARG A 126 14.77 45.12 -28.82
N LYS A 127 13.60 44.57 -29.11
CA LYS A 127 13.48 43.23 -29.73
C LYS A 127 14.16 43.11 -31.09
N ASP A 128 14.55 44.24 -31.68
CA ASP A 128 15.22 44.37 -32.97
C ASP A 128 16.77 44.27 -32.83
N ASP A 129 17.31 44.28 -31.60
CA ASP A 129 18.75 44.29 -31.33
C ASP A 129 19.38 42.89 -31.42
N PHE A 130 20.68 42.86 -31.75
CA PHE A 130 21.48 41.63 -31.82
C PHE A 130 21.39 40.78 -30.55
N TYR A 131 21.29 41.41 -29.37
CA TYR A 131 21.16 40.71 -28.09
C TYR A 131 19.88 39.86 -28.00
N SER A 132 18.74 40.34 -28.51
CA SER A 132 17.49 39.57 -28.52
C SER A 132 17.59 38.37 -29.47
N ILE A 133 18.19 38.57 -30.64
CA ILE A 133 18.44 37.48 -31.59
C ILE A 133 19.38 36.43 -30.97
N ALA A 134 20.47 36.86 -30.35
CA ALA A 134 21.41 35.96 -29.69
C ALA A 134 20.74 35.12 -28.60
N LEU A 135 19.94 35.72 -27.70
CA LEU A 135 19.20 34.98 -26.67
C LEU A 135 18.19 33.99 -27.28
N LYS A 136 17.47 34.38 -28.34
CA LYS A 136 16.54 33.47 -29.04
C LYS A 136 17.25 32.32 -29.75
N THR A 137 18.42 32.57 -30.35
CA THR A 137 19.24 31.49 -30.92
C THR A 137 19.74 30.54 -29.84
N LEU A 138 20.12 31.04 -28.67
CA LEU A 138 20.53 30.23 -27.53
C LEU A 138 19.38 29.35 -27.02
N ILE A 139 18.17 29.91 -26.95
CA ILE A 139 16.95 29.12 -26.65
C ILE A 139 16.80 28.02 -27.70
N SER A 140 16.86 28.33 -29.00
CA SER A 140 16.70 27.34 -30.08
C SER A 140 17.77 26.25 -30.07
N VAL A 141 19.03 26.57 -29.81
CA VAL A 141 20.10 25.57 -29.65
C VAL A 141 19.81 24.67 -28.45
N SER A 142 19.37 25.25 -27.32
CA SER A 142 19.03 24.45 -26.13
C SER A 142 17.85 23.50 -26.37
N THR A 143 16.88 23.88 -27.20
CA THR A 143 15.72 23.02 -27.54
C THR A 143 16.11 21.88 -28.46
N VAL A 144 16.97 22.12 -29.45
CA VAL A 144 17.48 21.04 -30.32
C VAL A 144 18.24 19.99 -29.50
N ILE A 145 19.08 20.43 -28.57
CA ILE A 145 19.78 19.52 -27.65
C ILE A 145 18.78 18.77 -26.77
N LEU A 146 17.80 19.47 -26.20
CA LEU A 146 16.73 18.87 -25.38
C LEU A 146 15.97 17.78 -26.15
N LEU A 147 15.57 18.04 -27.39
CA LEU A 147 14.86 17.07 -28.23
C LEU A 147 15.73 15.84 -28.49
N GLY A 148 17.02 16.03 -28.78
CA GLY A 148 17.97 14.92 -28.91
C GLY A 148 18.09 14.08 -27.64
N LEU A 149 18.10 14.71 -26.46
CA LEU A 149 18.13 14.03 -25.16
C LEU A 149 16.82 13.26 -24.88
N ILE A 150 15.66 13.78 -25.27
CA ILE A 150 14.37 13.10 -25.15
C ILE A 150 14.33 11.85 -26.05
N VAL A 151 14.79 11.97 -27.30
CA VAL A 151 14.92 10.82 -28.20
C VAL A 151 15.88 9.78 -27.61
N ALA A 152 17.04 10.19 -27.09
CA ALA A 152 17.99 9.29 -26.45
C ALA A 152 17.40 8.61 -25.19
N TYR A 153 16.58 9.33 -24.41
CA TYR A 153 15.87 8.78 -23.27
C TYR A 153 14.92 7.66 -23.69
N HIS A 154 14.08 7.89 -24.71
CA HIS A 154 13.15 6.87 -25.20
C HIS A 154 13.86 5.71 -25.92
N ALA A 155 15.00 5.95 -26.57
CA ALA A 155 15.84 4.88 -27.12
C ALA A 155 16.34 3.95 -26.00
N LEU A 156 16.81 4.49 -24.87
CA LEU A 156 17.17 3.70 -23.68
C LEU A 156 15.94 3.03 -23.02
N GLU A 157 14.76 3.62 -23.19
CA GLU A 157 13.49 3.03 -22.77
C GLU A 157 13.17 1.74 -23.53
N VAL A 158 13.22 1.82 -24.85
CA VAL A 158 13.02 0.70 -25.77
C VAL A 158 14.09 -0.38 -25.56
N GLN A 159 15.36 0.01 -25.39
CA GLN A 159 16.44 -0.94 -25.11
C GLN A 159 16.22 -1.73 -23.81
N LEU A 160 15.74 -1.08 -22.74
CA LEU A 160 15.46 -1.78 -21.50
C LEU A 160 14.27 -2.75 -21.66
N PHE A 161 13.23 -2.33 -22.39
CA PHE A 161 12.09 -3.19 -22.70
C PHE A 161 12.48 -4.43 -23.51
N MET A 162 13.38 -4.27 -24.50
CA MET A 162 13.93 -5.39 -25.26
C MET A 162 14.71 -6.36 -24.37
N ILE A 163 15.55 -5.85 -23.46
CA ILE A 163 16.34 -6.68 -22.54
C ILE A 163 15.43 -7.45 -21.57
N ASP A 164 14.35 -6.84 -21.11
CA ASP A 164 13.39 -7.46 -20.19
C ASP A 164 12.59 -8.58 -20.89
N ASN A 165 12.27 -8.42 -22.17
CA ASN A 165 11.50 -9.40 -22.96
C ASN A 165 12.37 -10.35 -23.81
N CYS A 166 13.70 -10.26 -23.74
CA CYS A 166 14.64 -11.02 -24.59
C CYS A 166 14.39 -10.84 -26.11
N ALA A 167 13.89 -9.69 -26.54
CA ALA A 167 13.67 -9.40 -27.96
C ALA A 167 14.90 -8.72 -28.57
N ASP A 168 15.32 -9.17 -29.75
CA ASP A 168 16.46 -8.59 -30.48
C ASP A 168 16.01 -7.48 -31.46
N ASP A 169 14.75 -7.51 -31.92
CA ASP A 169 14.20 -6.52 -32.85
C ASP A 169 13.45 -5.38 -32.13
N TRP A 170 13.99 -4.16 -32.23
CA TRP A 170 13.39 -2.96 -31.63
C TRP A 170 12.01 -2.61 -32.20
N ARG A 171 11.73 -3.04 -33.43
CA ARG A 171 10.44 -2.83 -34.09
C ARG A 171 9.30 -3.48 -33.32
N ILE A 172 9.55 -4.62 -32.69
CA ILE A 172 8.56 -5.35 -31.88
C ILE A 172 8.21 -4.56 -30.61
N ALA A 173 9.18 -3.83 -30.06
CA ALA A 173 9.00 -2.98 -28.89
C ALA A 173 8.31 -1.64 -29.18
N MET A 174 8.19 -1.25 -30.45
CA MET A 174 7.67 0.05 -30.87
C MET A 174 6.18 -0.05 -31.25
N THR A 175 5.30 0.27 -30.30
CA THR A 175 3.86 0.29 -30.52
C THR A 175 3.38 1.66 -31.02
N TRP A 176 2.23 1.70 -31.71
CA TRP A 176 1.62 2.97 -32.15
C TRP A 176 1.35 3.91 -30.97
N GLN A 177 0.87 3.40 -29.85
CA GLN A 177 0.65 4.18 -28.63
C GLN A 177 1.95 4.82 -28.12
N ARG A 178 3.06 4.07 -28.10
CA ARG A 178 4.38 4.59 -27.70
C ARG A 178 4.88 5.65 -28.67
N ILE A 179 4.73 5.44 -29.98
CA ILE A 179 5.08 6.43 -31.00
C ILE A 179 4.28 7.71 -30.78
N CYS A 180 2.96 7.64 -30.63
CA CYS A 180 2.12 8.81 -30.37
C CYS A 180 2.54 9.56 -29.10
N GLN A 181 2.88 8.84 -28.03
CA GLN A 181 3.36 9.47 -26.79
C GLN A 181 4.70 10.19 -26.98
N ILE A 182 5.67 9.55 -27.66
CA ILE A 182 6.97 10.16 -27.96
C ILE A 182 6.78 11.39 -28.85
N THR A 183 5.95 11.30 -29.89
CA THR A 183 5.67 12.43 -30.78
C THR A 183 5.01 13.58 -30.03
N MET A 184 4.03 13.32 -29.17
CA MET A 184 3.40 14.35 -28.35
C MET A 184 4.41 15.03 -27.43
N GLU A 185 5.30 14.26 -26.81
CA GLU A 185 6.34 14.80 -25.94
C GLU A 185 7.34 15.68 -26.69
N LEU A 186 7.76 15.24 -27.88
CA LEU A 186 8.63 16.02 -28.76
C LEU A 186 7.94 17.31 -29.21
N VAL A 187 6.65 17.27 -29.57
CA VAL A 187 5.90 18.48 -29.95
C VAL A 187 5.85 19.48 -28.80
N ILE A 188 5.52 19.04 -27.58
CA ILE A 188 5.47 19.90 -26.39
C ILE A 188 6.84 20.54 -26.13
N CYS A 189 7.93 19.78 -26.25
CA CYS A 189 9.28 20.29 -26.01
C CYS A 189 9.83 21.11 -27.20
N ALA A 190 9.32 20.92 -28.41
CA ALA A 190 9.76 21.64 -29.61
C ALA A 190 9.20 23.06 -29.69
N VAL A 191 8.07 23.38 -29.04
CA VAL A 191 7.54 24.75 -29.03
C VAL A 191 8.49 25.67 -28.25
N HIS A 192 9.00 26.69 -28.93
CA HIS A 192 9.85 27.75 -28.38
C HIS A 192 9.76 29.01 -29.26
N PRO A 193 10.10 30.20 -28.74
CA PRO A 193 10.26 31.39 -29.56
C PRO A 193 11.43 31.20 -30.53
N ILE A 194 11.12 31.06 -31.82
CA ILE A 194 12.10 30.90 -32.90
C ILE A 194 12.79 32.25 -33.14
N PRO A 195 14.12 32.29 -33.36
CA PRO A 195 14.81 33.52 -33.71
C PRO A 195 14.25 34.13 -35.01
N GLY A 196 13.69 35.33 -34.92
CA GLY A 196 13.11 36.08 -36.03
C GLY A 196 12.15 37.18 -35.58
N HIS A 197 11.90 38.17 -36.46
CA HIS A 197 10.97 39.28 -36.19
C HIS A 197 9.60 39.00 -36.79
N TYR A 198 8.91 38.02 -36.22
CA TYR A 198 7.52 37.74 -36.58
C TYR A 198 6.59 38.54 -35.66
N ARG A 199 5.71 39.35 -36.24
CA ARG A 199 4.67 40.11 -35.51
C ARG A 199 3.30 39.65 -36.00
N PHE A 200 2.32 39.59 -35.11
CA PHE A 200 0.92 39.38 -35.45
C PHE A 200 0.06 40.48 -34.84
N VAL A 201 -1.05 40.79 -35.49
CA VAL A 201 -2.01 41.77 -34.97
C VAL A 201 -2.91 41.09 -33.96
N TRP A 202 -2.85 41.51 -32.69
CA TRP A 202 -3.74 41.04 -31.64
C TRP A 202 -4.88 42.04 -31.47
N THR A 203 -6.10 41.61 -31.79
CA THR A 203 -7.33 42.39 -31.57
C THR A 203 -7.92 42.10 -30.18
N THR A 204 -8.13 43.12 -29.36
CA THR A 204 -8.70 42.98 -28.01
C THR A 204 -9.81 44.01 -27.78
N LYS A 205 -10.77 43.67 -26.91
CA LYS A 205 -11.82 44.61 -26.48
C LYS A 205 -11.35 45.23 -25.17
N LEU A 206 -11.01 46.52 -25.20
CA LEU A 206 -10.53 47.23 -24.01
C LEU A 206 -11.75 47.53 -23.12
N SER A 207 -11.89 46.82 -22.00
CA SER A 207 -13.06 46.95 -21.12
C SER A 207 -12.97 48.17 -20.19
N ASN A 208 -11.77 48.73 -20.00
CA ASN A 208 -11.49 49.78 -19.01
C ASN A 208 -11.70 51.20 -19.53
N HIS A 209 -11.74 51.43 -20.85
CA HIS A 209 -12.04 52.77 -21.40
C HIS A 209 -13.53 52.94 -21.65
N LYS A 210 -14.07 54.11 -21.28
CA LYS A 210 -15.50 54.48 -21.43
C LYS A 210 -16.02 54.40 -22.88
N ASP A 211 -15.12 54.44 -23.86
CA ASP A 211 -15.40 54.02 -25.24
C ASP A 211 -14.90 52.58 -25.42
N GLY A 212 -15.83 51.61 -25.43
CA GLY A 212 -15.56 50.18 -25.57
C GLY A 212 -15.04 49.76 -26.97
N GLY A 213 -14.01 50.44 -27.45
CA GLY A 213 -13.38 50.23 -28.75
C GLY A 213 -12.57 48.94 -28.82
N ILE A 214 -12.50 48.37 -30.03
CA ILE A 214 -11.62 47.25 -30.35
C ILE A 214 -10.22 47.82 -30.59
N GLY A 215 -9.28 47.55 -29.69
CA GLY A 215 -7.88 47.93 -29.83
C GLY A 215 -7.10 46.81 -30.53
N SER A 216 -6.45 47.13 -31.64
CA SER A 216 -5.58 46.18 -32.35
C SER A 216 -4.12 46.60 -32.20
N LYS A 217 -3.29 45.77 -31.57
CA LYS A 217 -1.85 46.05 -31.39
C LYS A 217 -1.00 44.95 -32.00
N CYS A 218 0.12 45.33 -32.63
CA CYS A 218 1.09 44.37 -33.15
C CYS A 218 1.89 43.78 -31.99
N VAL A 219 1.71 42.48 -31.72
CA VAL A 219 2.40 41.73 -30.67
C VAL A 219 3.35 40.72 -31.33
N PRO A 220 4.58 40.53 -30.82
CA PRO A 220 5.50 39.52 -31.35
C PRO A 220 5.01 38.09 -31.02
N TYR A 221 5.26 37.13 -31.93
CA TYR A 221 4.92 35.70 -31.72
C TYR A 221 5.62 35.08 -30.50
N ASP A 222 6.68 35.71 -29.99
CA ASP A 222 7.39 35.27 -28.79
C ASP A 222 6.46 35.10 -27.58
N VAL A 223 5.43 35.95 -27.47
CA VAL A 223 4.51 35.98 -26.32
C VAL A 223 3.67 34.69 -26.26
N PRO A 224 2.86 34.33 -27.28
CA PRO A 224 2.11 33.08 -27.24
C PRO A 224 3.01 31.84 -27.28
N LEU A 225 4.21 31.90 -27.89
CA LEU A 225 5.15 30.77 -27.91
C LEU A 225 5.92 30.58 -26.60
N SER A 226 5.97 31.60 -25.74
CA SER A 226 6.59 31.52 -24.40
C SER A 226 5.74 30.73 -23.39
N LEU A 227 4.41 30.73 -23.54
CA LEU A 227 3.51 30.05 -22.58
C LEU A 227 3.70 28.52 -22.58
N PRO A 228 3.72 27.82 -23.74
CA PRO A 228 3.92 26.38 -23.78
C PRO A 228 5.31 25.94 -23.32
N MET A 229 6.30 26.84 -23.26
CA MET A 229 7.63 26.49 -22.75
C MET A 229 7.61 26.07 -21.27
N PHE A 230 6.67 26.58 -20.47
CA PHE A 230 6.50 26.10 -19.09
C PHE A 230 5.96 24.67 -19.00
N LEU A 231 5.36 24.12 -20.06
CA LEU A 231 4.97 22.71 -20.06
C LEU A 231 6.19 21.82 -19.82
N ARG A 232 7.40 22.23 -20.23
CA ARG A 232 8.65 21.50 -19.97
C ARG A 232 8.95 21.25 -18.50
N LEU A 233 8.29 21.95 -17.57
CA LEU A 233 8.38 21.67 -16.14
C LEU A 233 7.93 20.24 -15.78
N TYR A 234 7.18 19.54 -16.65
CA TYR A 234 6.90 18.10 -16.46
C TYR A 234 8.18 17.26 -16.32
N LEU A 235 9.31 17.71 -16.89
CA LEU A 235 10.61 17.05 -16.78
C LEU A 235 11.09 16.99 -15.33
N ILE A 236 10.75 17.99 -14.49
CA ILE A 236 11.03 17.97 -13.04
C ILE A 236 10.32 16.78 -12.41
N CYS A 237 9.03 16.60 -12.71
CA CYS A 237 8.26 15.47 -12.21
C CYS A 237 8.89 14.14 -12.67
N ARG A 238 9.31 14.03 -13.94
CA ARG A 238 9.99 12.82 -14.44
C ARG A 238 11.27 12.51 -13.67
N VAL A 239 12.16 13.50 -13.48
CA VAL A 239 13.43 13.32 -12.76
C VAL A 239 13.17 12.96 -11.30
N MET A 240 12.24 13.64 -10.63
CA MET A 240 11.82 13.33 -9.26
C MET A 240 11.37 11.86 -9.14
N LEU A 241 10.55 11.39 -10.07
CA LEU A 241 10.06 10.00 -10.10
C LEU A 241 11.19 8.99 -10.34
N LEU A 242 12.15 9.32 -11.21
CA LEU A 242 13.25 8.43 -11.58
C LEU A 242 14.35 8.36 -10.51
N HIS A 243 14.52 9.41 -9.70
CA HIS A 243 15.50 9.47 -8.62
C HIS A 243 14.98 8.96 -7.28
N SER A 244 13.66 8.90 -7.09
CA SER A 244 13.08 8.50 -5.81
C SER A 244 13.46 7.04 -5.48
N LYS A 245 14.29 6.88 -4.44
CA LYS A 245 14.72 5.57 -3.93
C LYS A 245 13.53 4.71 -3.49
N LEU A 246 12.44 5.34 -3.04
CA LEU A 246 11.22 4.67 -2.61
C LEU A 246 10.61 3.75 -3.70
N PHE A 247 10.70 4.14 -4.98
CA PHE A 247 10.09 3.39 -6.10
C PHE A 247 11.10 2.69 -7.01
N THR A 248 12.38 3.00 -6.85
CA THR A 248 13.46 2.42 -7.66
C THR A 248 14.22 1.31 -6.96
N ASP A 249 14.02 1.14 -5.65
CA ASP A 249 14.66 0.09 -4.88
C ASP A 249 14.21 -1.32 -5.31
N ALA A 250 15.11 -2.29 -5.15
CA ALA A 250 14.85 -3.68 -5.51
C ALA A 250 13.77 -4.31 -4.62
N SER A 251 13.74 -3.94 -3.33
CA SER A 251 12.76 -4.44 -2.37
C SER A 251 11.34 -3.97 -2.69
N SER A 252 11.17 -2.69 -3.05
CA SER A 252 9.85 -2.18 -3.44
C SER A 252 9.40 -2.81 -4.75
N ARG A 253 10.29 -2.96 -5.74
CA ARG A 253 9.95 -3.63 -7.01
C ARG A 253 9.56 -5.10 -6.84
N SER A 254 10.22 -5.85 -5.96
CA SER A 254 9.87 -7.25 -5.70
C SER A 254 8.50 -7.35 -5.01
N ILE A 255 8.24 -6.53 -3.99
CA ILE A 255 6.93 -6.46 -3.31
C ILE A 255 5.82 -6.06 -4.30
N GLY A 256 6.09 -5.11 -5.20
CA GLY A 256 5.16 -4.70 -6.24
C GLY A 256 4.83 -5.84 -7.21
N ALA A 257 5.83 -6.62 -7.62
CA ALA A 257 5.62 -7.80 -8.47
C ALA A 257 4.79 -8.88 -7.77
N LEU A 258 5.08 -9.15 -6.48
CA LEU A 258 4.31 -10.10 -5.66
C LEU A 258 2.83 -9.70 -5.56
N ASN A 259 2.56 -8.41 -5.42
CA ASN A 259 1.20 -7.87 -5.35
C ASN A 259 0.58 -7.55 -6.72
N ARG A 260 1.26 -7.85 -7.83
CA ARG A 260 0.85 -7.48 -9.21
C ARG A 260 0.55 -5.99 -9.38
N ILE A 261 1.26 -5.13 -8.66
CA ILE A 261 1.13 -3.68 -8.73
C ILE A 261 2.19 -3.14 -9.70
N ASN A 262 1.74 -2.42 -10.72
CA ASN A 262 2.64 -1.69 -11.63
C ASN A 262 2.99 -0.32 -11.04
N PHE A 263 4.29 -0.01 -10.99
CA PHE A 263 4.81 1.30 -10.56
C PHE A 263 4.52 2.39 -11.59
N ASN A 264 3.28 2.87 -11.57
CA ASN A 264 2.80 3.94 -12.44
C ASN A 264 3.08 5.32 -11.83
N THR A 265 3.22 6.36 -12.67
CA THR A 265 3.36 7.75 -12.24
C THR A 265 2.21 8.21 -11.33
N ARG A 266 0.98 7.75 -11.63
CA ARG A 266 -0.22 7.98 -10.80
C ARG A 266 -0.11 7.35 -9.40
N PHE A 267 0.45 6.15 -9.31
CA PHE A 267 0.69 5.48 -8.02
C PHE A 267 1.68 6.29 -7.19
N VAL A 268 2.78 6.72 -7.79
CA VAL A 268 3.78 7.53 -7.10
C VAL A 268 3.22 8.86 -6.62
N LEU A 269 2.49 9.57 -7.49
CA LEU A 269 1.88 10.84 -7.10
C LEU A 269 0.88 10.65 -5.94
N LYS A 270 0.10 9.57 -5.96
CA LYS A 270 -0.82 9.21 -4.86
C LYS A 270 -0.06 8.91 -3.56
N THR A 271 1.05 8.17 -3.63
CA THR A 271 1.91 7.88 -2.47
C THR A 271 2.52 9.16 -1.90
N LEU A 272 3.04 10.05 -2.75
CA LEU A 272 3.61 11.34 -2.33
C LEU A 272 2.55 12.21 -1.63
N MET A 273 1.34 12.29 -2.19
CA MET A 273 0.19 12.97 -1.58
C MET A 273 -0.30 12.30 -0.28
N THR A 274 0.11 11.07 0.01
CA THR A 274 -0.26 10.38 1.25
C THR A 274 0.78 10.63 2.36
N ILE A 275 2.08 10.63 2.00
CA ILE A 275 3.19 10.79 2.95
C ILE A 275 3.25 12.23 3.48
N CYS A 276 3.40 13.21 2.58
CA CYS A 276 3.57 14.62 2.93
C CYS A 276 2.65 15.54 2.09
N PRO A 277 1.32 15.39 2.22
CA PRO A 277 0.35 16.14 1.41
C PRO A 277 0.53 17.65 1.50
N GLY A 278 0.78 18.19 2.71
CA GLY A 278 0.89 19.63 2.93
C GLY A 278 2.05 20.26 2.18
N THR A 279 3.25 19.67 2.28
CA THR A 279 4.45 20.18 1.59
C THR A 279 4.29 20.12 0.08
N VAL A 280 3.78 19.01 -0.45
CA VAL A 280 3.61 18.80 -1.89
C VAL A 280 2.59 19.78 -2.46
N LEU A 281 1.47 19.94 -1.78
CA LEU A 281 0.40 20.86 -2.16
C LEU A 281 0.87 22.32 -2.07
N LEU A 282 1.62 22.69 -1.03
CA LEU A 282 2.18 24.04 -0.89
C LEU A 282 3.16 24.38 -2.01
N VAL A 283 4.10 23.48 -2.33
CA VAL A 283 5.06 23.67 -3.44
C VAL A 283 4.31 23.80 -4.77
N PHE A 284 3.26 23.00 -4.97
CA PHE A 284 2.41 23.08 -6.16
C PHE A 284 1.65 24.43 -6.24
N MET A 285 1.05 24.91 -5.14
CA MET A 285 0.35 26.20 -5.13
C MET A 285 1.28 27.35 -5.46
N VAL A 286 2.42 27.43 -4.77
CA VAL A 286 3.36 28.55 -4.91
C VAL A 286 3.95 28.57 -6.32
N SER A 287 4.33 27.40 -6.86
CA SER A 287 4.85 27.32 -8.24
C SER A 287 3.80 27.73 -9.27
N LEU A 288 2.57 27.22 -9.18
CA LEU A 288 1.48 27.62 -10.07
C LEU A 288 1.16 29.11 -9.97
N TRP A 289 1.13 29.66 -8.76
CA TRP A 289 0.88 31.08 -8.54
C TRP A 289 1.93 31.94 -9.24
N ILE A 290 3.22 31.63 -9.08
CA ILE A 290 4.31 32.37 -9.74
C ILE A 290 4.22 32.25 -11.27
N ILE A 291 4.03 31.03 -11.80
CA ILE A 291 3.96 30.79 -13.25
C ILE A 291 2.73 31.48 -13.86
N ALA A 292 1.56 31.35 -13.24
CA ALA A 292 0.32 31.99 -13.70
C ALA A 292 0.45 33.52 -13.67
N SER A 293 1.07 34.08 -12.63
CA SER A 293 1.30 35.54 -12.52
C SER A 293 2.22 36.05 -13.63
N TRP A 294 3.32 35.34 -13.89
CA TRP A 294 4.25 35.72 -14.96
C TRP A 294 3.60 35.59 -16.34
N THR A 295 2.91 34.49 -16.61
CA THR A 295 2.23 34.26 -17.89
C THR A 295 1.08 35.24 -18.16
N LEU A 296 0.28 35.58 -17.14
CA LEU A 296 -0.77 36.58 -17.25
C LEU A 296 -0.20 37.96 -17.61
N ARG A 297 0.85 38.39 -16.88
CA ARG A 297 1.56 39.64 -17.14
C ARG A 297 2.01 39.72 -18.59
N GLN A 298 2.60 38.64 -19.11
CA GLN A 298 3.11 38.60 -20.47
C GLN A 298 2.02 38.75 -21.54
N CYS A 299 0.80 38.28 -21.28
CA CYS A 299 -0.32 38.45 -22.20
C CYS A 299 -0.95 39.85 -22.14
N GLU A 300 -1.04 40.48 -20.97
CA GLU A 300 -1.70 41.78 -20.80
C GLU A 300 -0.78 42.99 -21.00
N ARG A 301 0.53 42.85 -20.80
CA ARG A 301 1.50 43.95 -20.79
C ARG A 301 1.55 44.81 -22.07
N PHE A 302 1.16 44.25 -23.22
CA PHE A 302 1.13 45.04 -24.46
C PHE A 302 -0.10 45.93 -24.57
N HIS A 303 -1.18 45.66 -23.84
CA HIS A 303 -2.47 46.33 -24.03
C HIS A 303 -2.78 47.37 -22.95
N ASP A 304 -2.14 47.29 -21.78
CA ASP A 304 -2.39 48.18 -20.65
C ASP A 304 -1.10 48.40 -19.82
N GLU A 305 -0.81 49.65 -19.45
CA GLU A 305 0.36 50.00 -18.65
C GLU A 305 0.19 49.63 -17.17
N GLU A 306 -1.04 49.61 -16.65
CA GLU A 306 -1.30 49.21 -15.25
C GLU A 306 -1.00 47.71 -15.01
N HIS A 307 -1.16 46.90 -16.05
CA HIS A 307 -0.85 45.47 -16.05
C HIS A 307 0.65 45.16 -16.26
N ALA A 308 1.49 46.18 -16.52
CA ALA A 308 2.93 45.98 -16.69
C ALA A 308 3.65 45.64 -15.37
N ASN A 309 3.07 46.04 -14.23
CA ASN A 309 3.59 45.78 -12.89
C ASN A 309 3.37 44.31 -12.48
N LEU A 310 4.46 43.62 -12.10
CA LEU A 310 4.39 42.22 -11.66
C LEU A 310 3.52 42.03 -10.40
N LEU A 311 3.52 43.02 -9.50
CA LEU A 311 2.72 42.99 -8.27
C LEU A 311 1.21 42.96 -8.56
N ASN A 312 0.74 43.71 -9.55
CA ASN A 312 -0.66 43.74 -9.96
C ASN A 312 -1.10 42.40 -10.58
N ALA A 313 -0.24 41.79 -11.40
CA ALA A 313 -0.50 40.45 -11.95
C ALA A 313 -0.50 39.37 -10.85
N MET A 314 0.42 39.46 -9.87
CA MET A 314 0.44 38.55 -8.72
C MET A 314 -0.81 38.69 -7.85
N TRP A 315 -1.27 39.92 -7.63
CA TRP A 315 -2.53 40.22 -6.92
C TRP A 315 -3.73 39.61 -7.65
N LEU A 316 -3.88 39.88 -8.95
CA LEU A 316 -4.98 39.37 -9.77
C LEU A 316 -5.02 37.83 -9.80
N ILE A 317 -3.87 37.16 -9.96
CA ILE A 317 -3.82 35.69 -9.91
C ILE A 317 -4.12 35.19 -8.50
N ALA A 318 -3.64 35.83 -7.43
CA ALA A 318 -3.93 35.39 -6.06
C ALA A 318 -5.44 35.42 -5.76
N ILE A 319 -6.12 36.53 -6.09
CA ILE A 319 -7.57 36.66 -5.87
C ILE A 319 -8.38 35.73 -6.75
N THR A 320 -7.90 35.44 -7.98
CA THR A 320 -8.55 34.49 -8.91
C THR A 320 -8.35 33.05 -8.45
N PHE A 321 -7.15 32.70 -7.98
CA PHE A 321 -6.80 31.38 -7.47
C PHE A 321 -7.60 31.03 -6.21
N LEU A 322 -7.81 32.02 -5.33
CA LEU A 322 -8.66 31.92 -4.14
C LEU A 322 -10.16 32.05 -4.45
N SER A 323 -10.54 32.24 -5.72
CA SER A 323 -11.94 32.44 -6.16
C SER A 323 -12.67 33.58 -5.45
N VAL A 324 -11.96 34.67 -5.10
CA VAL A 324 -12.53 35.88 -4.48
C VAL A 324 -13.05 36.85 -5.55
N GLY A 325 -12.17 37.27 -6.47
CA GLY A 325 -12.52 38.11 -7.62
C GLY A 325 -13.13 39.48 -7.29
N PHE A 326 -12.36 40.39 -6.69
CA PHE A 326 -12.82 41.75 -6.36
C PHE A 326 -13.23 42.59 -7.59
N GLY A 327 -12.64 42.32 -8.76
CA GLY A 327 -12.97 43.01 -10.02
C GLY A 327 -12.35 44.40 -10.17
N ASP A 328 -11.36 44.73 -9.34
CA ASP A 328 -10.54 45.93 -9.41
C ASP A 328 -9.59 45.92 -10.61
N ILE A 329 -9.04 44.76 -10.94
CA ILE A 329 -8.16 44.53 -12.11
C ILE A 329 -8.70 43.32 -12.87
N VAL A 330 -8.85 43.42 -14.20
CA VAL A 330 -9.46 42.37 -15.05
C VAL A 330 -8.67 42.21 -16.35
N PRO A 331 -8.40 40.97 -16.82
CA PRO A 331 -7.70 40.75 -18.07
C PRO A 331 -8.54 41.16 -19.28
N ASN A 332 -7.95 41.95 -20.16
CA ASN A 332 -8.58 42.43 -21.39
C ASN A 332 -8.36 41.48 -22.56
N THR A 333 -7.24 40.75 -22.59
CA THR A 333 -6.90 39.83 -23.69
C THR A 333 -7.59 38.46 -23.53
N TYR A 334 -7.88 37.81 -24.67
CA TYR A 334 -8.38 36.42 -24.65
C TYR A 334 -7.37 35.44 -24.03
N CYS A 335 -6.07 35.69 -24.18
CA CYS A 335 -5.05 34.90 -23.51
C CYS A 335 -5.13 35.06 -21.98
N GLY A 336 -5.16 36.31 -21.48
CA GLY A 336 -5.23 36.58 -20.06
C GLY A 336 -6.51 36.05 -19.42
N ARG A 337 -7.65 36.13 -20.12
CA ARG A 337 -8.90 35.48 -19.72
C ARG A 337 -8.77 33.96 -19.67
N GLY A 338 -8.12 33.35 -20.66
CA GLY A 338 -7.84 31.91 -20.64
C GLY A 338 -6.98 31.50 -19.45
N ILE A 339 -5.94 32.29 -19.13
CA ILE A 339 -5.08 32.07 -17.96
C ILE A 339 -5.88 32.23 -16.66
N ALA A 340 -6.72 33.27 -16.54
CA ALA A 340 -7.58 33.48 -15.37
C ALA A 340 -8.57 32.33 -15.15
N VAL A 341 -9.23 31.85 -16.22
CA VAL A 341 -10.14 30.70 -16.15
C VAL A 341 -9.39 29.43 -15.74
N SER A 342 -8.25 29.14 -16.37
CA SER A 342 -7.43 27.98 -16.01
C SER A 342 -6.94 28.04 -14.56
N THR A 343 -6.54 29.23 -14.10
CA THR A 343 -6.13 29.49 -12.71
C THR A 343 -7.28 29.25 -11.74
N GLY A 344 -8.50 29.71 -12.05
CA GLY A 344 -9.68 29.48 -11.21
C GLY A 344 -10.05 28.00 -11.10
N ILE A 345 -10.01 27.26 -12.23
CA ILE A 345 -10.25 25.80 -12.23
C ILE A 345 -9.19 25.07 -11.39
N MET A 346 -7.92 25.42 -11.57
CA MET A 346 -6.82 24.84 -10.83
C MET A 346 -6.92 25.19 -9.33
N GLY A 347 -7.23 26.44 -9.00
CA GLY A 347 -7.48 26.93 -7.65
C GLY A 347 -8.59 26.16 -6.93
N ALA A 348 -9.73 25.95 -7.59
CA ALA A 348 -10.83 25.15 -7.05
C ALA A 348 -10.46 23.67 -6.81
N GLY A 349 -9.72 23.04 -7.73
CA GLY A 349 -9.21 21.68 -7.53
C GLY A 349 -8.22 21.59 -6.37
N CYS A 350 -7.39 22.61 -6.25
CA CYS A 350 -6.40 22.80 -5.20
C CYS A 350 -7.02 23.00 -3.81
N THR A 351 -8.06 23.83 -3.68
CA THR A 351 -8.82 24.00 -2.43
C THR A 351 -9.55 22.72 -2.04
N ALA A 352 -10.16 22.00 -2.99
CA ALA A 352 -10.81 20.72 -2.74
C ALA A 352 -9.81 19.66 -2.19
N LEU A 353 -8.62 19.57 -2.78
CA LEU A 353 -7.56 18.69 -2.28
C LEU A 353 -7.09 19.10 -0.88
N LEU A 354 -6.92 20.40 -0.63
CA LEU A 354 -6.54 20.91 0.70
C LEU A 354 -7.56 20.52 1.77
N VAL A 355 -8.87 20.70 1.50
CA VAL A 355 -9.95 20.30 2.42
C VAL A 355 -9.88 18.79 2.71
N ALA A 356 -9.70 17.96 1.69
CA ALA A 356 -9.56 16.51 1.86
C ALA A 356 -8.31 16.11 2.67
N VAL A 357 -7.22 16.86 2.55
CA VAL A 357 -5.99 16.65 3.35
C VAL A 357 -6.22 17.08 4.80
N VAL A 358 -6.78 18.26 5.01
CA VAL A 358 -7.05 18.80 6.35
C VAL A 358 -8.02 17.88 7.09
N SER A 359 -9.10 17.42 6.45
CA SER A 359 -10.05 16.45 7.05
C SER A 359 -9.32 15.21 7.58
N ARG A 360 -8.45 14.60 6.76
CA ARG A 360 -7.70 13.39 7.16
C ARG A 360 -6.66 13.64 8.24
N LYS A 361 -6.09 14.85 8.32
CA LYS A 361 -5.12 15.23 9.36
C LYS A 361 -5.79 15.63 10.68
N LEU A 362 -7.05 16.08 10.63
CA LEU A 362 -7.87 16.35 11.81
C LEU A 362 -8.50 15.08 12.39
N GLU A 363 -8.56 14.00 11.62
CA GLU A 363 -8.98 12.70 12.13
C GLU A 363 -7.97 12.18 13.16
N LEU A 364 -8.43 12.07 14.41
CA LEU A 364 -7.65 11.46 15.49
C LEU A 364 -7.22 10.04 15.09
N THR A 365 -5.94 9.74 15.33
CA THR A 365 -5.38 8.40 15.15
C THR A 365 -6.07 7.40 16.09
N ARG A 366 -5.93 6.09 15.83
CA ARG A 366 -6.52 5.05 16.70
C ARG A 366 -6.04 5.17 18.15
N ALA A 367 -4.75 5.48 18.34
CA ALA A 367 -4.17 5.67 19.67
C ALA A 367 -4.71 6.94 20.36
N GLU A 368 -4.77 8.07 19.66
CA GLU A 368 -5.34 9.31 20.20
C GLU A 368 -6.83 9.16 20.53
N LYS A 369 -7.59 8.46 19.68
CA LYS A 369 -9.00 8.11 19.94
C LYS A 369 -9.14 7.28 21.22
N HIS A 370 -8.24 6.31 21.43
CA HIS A 370 -8.24 5.51 22.66
C HIS A 370 -7.97 6.37 23.90
N VAL A 371 -6.96 7.24 23.85
CA VAL A 371 -6.64 8.18 24.94
C VAL A 371 -7.80 9.15 25.18
N HIS A 372 -8.40 9.71 24.13
CA HIS A 372 -9.57 10.59 24.23
C HIS A 372 -10.76 9.89 24.87
N ASN A 373 -11.03 8.65 24.47
CA ASN A 373 -12.12 7.86 25.04
C ASN A 373 -11.91 7.58 26.53
N PHE A 374 -10.70 7.19 26.92
CA PHE A 374 -10.33 6.97 28.32
C PHE A 374 -10.46 8.25 29.16
N MET A 375 -10.00 9.38 28.62
CA MET A 375 -10.14 10.69 29.27
C MET A 375 -11.61 11.06 29.47
N MET A 376 -12.45 10.83 28.47
CA MET A 376 -13.87 11.14 28.53
C MET A 376 -14.61 10.23 29.53
N ASP A 377 -14.28 8.92 29.59
CA ASP A 377 -14.84 7.99 30.59
C ASP A 377 -14.45 8.37 32.02
N THR A 378 -13.18 8.73 32.24
CA THR A 378 -12.70 9.21 33.55
C THR A 378 -13.46 10.47 33.99
N GLN A 379 -13.70 11.41 33.07
CA GLN A 379 -14.47 12.63 33.37
C GLN A 379 -15.94 12.31 33.68
N LEU A 380 -16.59 11.45 32.91
CA LEU A 380 -17.99 11.06 33.15
C LEU A 380 -18.14 10.34 34.48
N THR A 381 -17.21 9.45 34.83
CA THR A 381 -17.19 8.77 36.13
C THR A 381 -17.10 9.76 37.29
N LYS A 382 -16.24 10.80 37.18
CA LYS A 382 -16.17 11.88 38.18
C LYS A 382 -17.50 12.66 38.29
N ARG A 383 -18.10 13.02 37.15
CA ARG A 383 -19.40 13.72 37.13
C ARG A 383 -20.53 12.86 37.70
N LEU A 384 -20.52 11.55 37.43
CA LEU A 384 -21.49 10.59 37.96
C LEU A 384 -21.41 10.54 39.49
N LYS A 385 -20.20 10.43 40.05
CA LYS A 385 -19.96 10.45 41.50
C LYS A 385 -20.44 11.76 42.13
N ASN A 386 -20.12 12.91 41.53
CA ASN A 386 -20.55 14.22 42.02
C ASN A 386 -22.09 14.40 41.98
N ALA A 387 -22.72 13.96 40.89
CA ALA A 387 -24.18 14.00 40.77
C ALA A 387 -24.85 13.08 41.80
N ALA A 388 -24.32 11.87 41.99
CA ALA A 388 -24.81 10.94 43.01
C ALA A 388 -24.66 11.50 44.42
N ALA A 389 -23.52 12.14 44.74
CA ALA A 389 -23.31 12.82 46.02
C ALA A 389 -24.34 13.94 46.24
N ASN A 390 -24.67 14.73 45.20
CA ASN A 390 -25.70 15.76 45.29
C ASN A 390 -27.11 15.16 45.50
N VAL A 391 -27.44 14.05 44.85
CA VAL A 391 -28.71 13.34 45.08
C VAL A 391 -28.81 12.91 46.55
N LEU A 392 -27.76 12.29 47.10
CA LEU A 392 -27.71 11.88 48.51
C LEU A 392 -27.82 13.09 49.45
N ARG A 393 -27.06 14.15 49.19
CA ARG A 393 -27.07 15.41 49.97
C ARG A 393 -28.46 16.02 50.02
N GLU A 394 -29.12 16.20 48.88
CA GLU A 394 -30.44 16.82 48.84
C GLU A 394 -31.52 15.89 49.42
N THR A 395 -31.41 14.56 49.24
CA THR A 395 -32.29 13.57 49.90
C THR A 395 -32.22 13.69 51.42
N TRP A 396 -31.01 13.75 51.98
CA TRP A 396 -30.79 13.93 53.41
C TRP A 396 -31.34 15.27 53.91
N LEU A 397 -31.09 16.36 53.17
CA LEU A 397 -31.56 17.69 53.55
C LEU A 397 -33.09 17.80 53.50
N ILE A 398 -33.76 17.12 52.55
CA ILE A 398 -35.22 16.98 52.54
C ILE A 398 -35.65 16.25 53.82
N TYR A 399 -35.11 15.06 54.08
CA TYR A 399 -35.47 14.25 55.26
C TYR A 399 -35.30 15.02 56.58
N LYS A 400 -34.15 15.69 56.75
CA LYS A 400 -33.86 16.53 57.92
C LYS A 400 -34.93 17.61 58.12
N HIS A 401 -35.24 18.40 57.10
CA HIS A 401 -36.19 19.51 57.21
C HIS A 401 -37.66 19.07 57.23
N THR A 402 -37.97 17.82 56.88
CA THR A 402 -39.33 17.25 56.98
C THR A 402 -39.59 16.48 58.26
N ARG A 403 -38.59 15.76 58.82
CA ARG A 403 -38.81 14.82 59.95
C ARG A 403 -37.99 15.12 61.21
N LEU A 404 -36.85 15.81 61.12
CA LEU A 404 -35.96 16.02 62.28
C LEU A 404 -36.11 17.41 62.94
N VAL A 405 -36.98 18.28 62.45
CA VAL A 405 -37.17 19.65 62.97
C VAL A 405 -38.58 19.80 63.58
N LYS A 406 -38.68 20.44 64.77
CA LYS A 406 -39.95 20.66 65.48
C LYS A 406 -41.00 21.49 64.71
N ARG A 407 -40.58 22.40 63.83
CA ARG A 407 -41.47 23.17 62.93
C ARG A 407 -40.95 23.11 61.49
N VAL A 408 -41.80 22.67 60.56
CA VAL A 408 -41.46 22.50 59.14
C VAL A 408 -41.64 23.81 58.38
N ASN A 409 -40.61 24.25 57.66
CA ASN A 409 -40.66 25.43 56.80
C ASN A 409 -40.88 25.02 55.33
N PRO A 410 -42.11 25.19 54.76
CA PRO A 410 -42.45 24.68 53.43
C PRO A 410 -41.66 25.35 52.29
N GLY A 411 -41.22 26.60 52.45
CA GLY A 411 -40.37 27.28 51.47
C GLY A 411 -38.99 26.61 51.31
N ARG A 412 -38.35 26.23 52.43
CA ARG A 412 -37.00 25.62 52.42
C ARG A 412 -37.04 24.19 51.90
N VAL A 413 -38.09 23.43 52.21
CA VAL A 413 -38.31 22.07 51.68
C VAL A 413 -38.48 22.10 50.16
N ARG A 414 -39.28 23.02 49.60
CA ARG A 414 -39.46 23.16 48.14
C ARG A 414 -38.14 23.47 47.42
N THR A 415 -37.28 24.29 48.01
CA THR A 415 -35.95 24.59 47.44
C THR A 415 -35.08 23.33 47.37
N HIS A 416 -35.05 22.51 48.43
CA HIS A 416 -34.30 21.25 48.43
C HIS A 416 -34.92 20.19 47.51
N GLN A 417 -36.26 20.12 47.40
CA GLN A 417 -36.95 19.27 46.43
C GLN A 417 -36.61 19.65 44.98
N ARG A 418 -36.56 20.95 44.65
CA ARG A 418 -36.14 21.41 43.32
C ARG A 418 -34.69 21.04 43.03
N LYS A 419 -33.78 21.22 43.99
CA LYS A 419 -32.36 20.84 43.86
C LYS A 419 -32.18 19.32 43.73
N PHE A 420 -32.95 18.54 44.47
CA PHE A 420 -32.98 17.08 44.36
C PHE A 420 -33.43 16.62 42.98
N LEU A 421 -34.52 17.18 42.46
CA LEU A 421 -35.01 16.85 41.12
C LEU A 421 -33.96 17.20 40.05
N LEU A 422 -33.35 18.38 40.14
CA LEU A 422 -32.25 18.78 39.25
C LEU A 422 -31.04 17.83 39.34
N ALA A 423 -30.69 17.37 40.55
CA ALA A 423 -29.61 16.40 40.75
C ALA A 423 -29.94 15.03 40.13
N ILE A 424 -31.19 14.56 40.23
CA ILE A 424 -31.65 13.33 39.55
C ILE A 424 -31.56 13.48 38.03
N TYR A 425 -32.04 14.60 37.47
CA TYR A 425 -31.95 14.85 36.04
C TYR A 425 -30.49 14.88 35.57
N ALA A 426 -29.60 15.55 36.31
CA ALA A 426 -28.18 15.58 36.02
C ALA A 426 -27.56 14.17 36.07
N LEU A 427 -27.88 13.36 37.09
CA LEU A 427 -27.39 11.98 37.21
C LEU A 427 -27.84 11.11 36.03
N ARG A 428 -29.14 11.18 35.67
CA ARG A 428 -29.69 10.44 34.52
C ARG A 428 -29.02 10.85 33.21
N LYS A 429 -28.80 12.15 33.01
CA LYS A 429 -28.09 12.67 31.82
C LYS A 429 -26.66 12.13 31.73
N VAL A 430 -25.89 12.22 32.81
CA VAL A 430 -24.50 11.70 32.84
C VAL A 430 -24.47 10.18 32.61
N LYS A 431 -25.41 9.42 33.19
CA LYS A 431 -25.50 7.97 32.96
C LYS A 431 -25.84 7.63 31.51
N MET A 432 -26.70 8.41 30.86
CA MET A 432 -27.01 8.24 29.43
C MET A 432 -25.79 8.55 28.56
N ASP A 433 -25.07 9.63 28.85
CA ASP A 433 -23.85 10.00 28.12
C ASP A 433 -22.75 8.95 28.28
N GLN A 434 -22.62 8.34 29.46
CA GLN A 434 -21.70 7.22 29.71
C GLN A 434 -22.06 5.98 28.87
N ARG A 435 -23.34 5.65 28.75
CA ARG A 435 -23.79 4.54 27.89
C ARG A 435 -23.41 4.78 26.43
N LYS A 436 -23.69 5.98 25.90
CA LYS A 436 -23.32 6.36 24.52
C LYS A 436 -21.82 6.24 24.26
N LEU A 437 -20.99 6.62 25.24
CA LEU A 437 -19.54 6.48 25.15
C LEU A 437 -19.13 5.00 25.05
N MET A 438 -19.69 4.15 25.91
CA MET A 438 -19.41 2.72 25.93
C MET A 438 -19.84 2.03 24.61
N ASP A 439 -21.01 2.38 24.07
CA ASP A 439 -21.49 1.85 22.80
C ASP A 439 -20.54 2.19 21.63
N ASN A 440 -19.97 3.40 21.61
CA ASN A 440 -18.98 3.80 20.61
C ASN A 440 -17.65 3.06 20.76
N ALA A 441 -17.22 2.78 22.00
CA ALA A 441 -15.97 2.08 22.31
C ALA A 441 -15.99 0.60 21.94
N ASN A 442 -17.16 -0.03 22.01
CA ASN A 442 -17.32 -1.46 21.74
C ASN A 442 -17.01 -1.80 20.28
N THR A 443 -17.31 -0.95 19.29
CA THR A 443 -17.08 -1.25 17.87
C THR A 443 -15.64 -1.66 17.48
N ILE A 444 -14.61 -1.03 18.06
CA ILE A 444 -13.19 -1.36 17.78
C ILE A 444 -12.72 -2.53 18.64
N THR A 445 -13.22 -2.61 19.88
CA THR A 445 -12.83 -3.63 20.85
C THR A 445 -13.48 -4.98 20.52
N ASP A 446 -14.68 -4.96 19.94
CA ASP A 446 -15.43 -6.13 19.53
C ASP A 446 -14.74 -6.85 18.39
N MET A 447 -14.16 -6.16 17.39
CA MET A 447 -13.39 -6.82 16.32
C MET A 447 -12.17 -7.58 16.88
N ALA A 448 -11.44 -6.99 17.84
CA ALA A 448 -10.30 -7.66 18.47
C ALA A 448 -10.73 -8.83 19.37
N LYS A 449 -11.83 -8.66 20.11
CA LYS A 449 -12.42 -9.73 20.92
C LYS A 449 -12.91 -10.88 20.04
N THR A 450 -13.59 -10.60 18.92
CA THR A 450 -14.02 -11.62 17.96
C THR A 450 -12.83 -12.40 17.42
N GLN A 451 -11.70 -11.74 17.10
CA GLN A 451 -10.50 -12.46 16.66
C GLN A 451 -9.95 -13.39 17.74
N ASN A 452 -9.87 -12.93 19.00
CA ASN A 452 -9.44 -13.78 20.11
C ASN A 452 -10.40 -14.94 20.35
N THR A 453 -11.71 -14.69 20.33
CA THR A 453 -12.72 -15.74 20.48
C THR A 453 -12.66 -16.74 19.33
N VAL A 454 -12.43 -16.30 18.09
CA VAL A 454 -12.23 -17.20 16.94
C VAL A 454 -10.97 -18.03 17.13
N TYR A 455 -9.87 -17.44 17.61
CA TYR A 455 -8.64 -18.17 17.89
C TYR A 455 -8.85 -19.23 18.98
N GLU A 456 -9.53 -18.88 20.08
CA GLU A 456 -9.89 -19.83 21.15
C GLU A 456 -10.79 -20.96 20.61
N ILE A 457 -11.83 -20.65 19.82
CA ILE A 457 -12.70 -21.67 19.21
C ILE A 457 -11.90 -22.60 18.30
N VAL A 458 -10.98 -22.08 17.48
CA VAL A 458 -10.16 -22.89 16.57
C VAL A 458 -9.18 -23.77 17.36
N SER A 459 -8.59 -23.25 18.44
CA SER A 459 -7.73 -24.02 19.34
C SER A 459 -8.52 -25.14 20.03
N ASP A 460 -9.71 -24.85 20.54
CA ASP A 460 -10.62 -25.83 21.14
C ASP A 460 -11.09 -26.86 20.11
N MET A 461 -11.27 -26.47 18.85
CA MET A 461 -11.64 -27.38 17.78
C MET A 461 -10.47 -28.30 17.40
N SER A 462 -9.24 -27.79 17.35
CA SER A 462 -8.02 -28.57 17.12
C SER A 462 -7.83 -29.62 18.21
N THR A 463 -7.93 -29.23 19.49
CA THR A 463 -7.79 -30.17 20.61
C THR A 463 -8.88 -31.25 20.61
N ARG A 464 -10.12 -30.88 20.24
CA ARG A 464 -11.20 -31.87 20.02
C ARG A 464 -10.89 -32.80 18.85
N GLN A 465 -10.28 -32.29 17.79
CA GLN A 465 -9.86 -33.12 16.66
C GLN A 465 -8.77 -34.11 17.07
N ASP A 466 -7.74 -33.67 17.80
CA ASP A 466 -6.67 -34.53 18.29
C ASP A 466 -7.24 -35.68 19.15
N THR A 467 -8.16 -35.36 20.07
CA THR A 467 -8.82 -36.39 20.90
C THR A 467 -9.71 -37.35 20.11
N LEU A 468 -10.29 -36.91 18.98
CA LEU A 468 -11.04 -37.78 18.07
C LEU A 468 -10.10 -38.68 17.25
N GLU A 469 -8.95 -38.15 16.82
CA GLU A 469 -7.92 -38.95 16.14
C GLU A 469 -7.38 -40.04 17.07
N ASP A 470 -7.10 -39.74 18.34
CA ASP A 470 -6.71 -40.74 19.36
C ASP A 470 -7.79 -41.82 19.58
N ARG A 471 -9.07 -41.43 19.51
CA ARG A 471 -10.20 -42.37 19.61
C ARG A 471 -10.29 -43.27 18.38
N LEU A 472 -9.96 -42.75 17.20
CA LEU A 472 -9.96 -43.51 15.96
C LEU A 472 -8.78 -44.49 15.90
N THR A 473 -7.58 -44.07 16.30
CA THR A 473 -6.42 -44.98 16.37
C THR A 473 -6.67 -46.11 17.35
N THR A 474 -7.22 -45.81 18.52
CA THR A 474 -7.60 -46.87 19.48
C THR A 474 -8.74 -47.78 18.99
N MET A 475 -9.61 -47.30 18.10
CA MET A 475 -10.58 -48.16 17.41
C MET A 475 -9.92 -49.02 16.34
N GLU A 476 -9.00 -48.45 15.57
CA GLU A 476 -8.22 -49.16 14.55
C GLU A 476 -7.42 -50.30 15.18
N ASP A 477 -6.70 -50.04 16.27
CA ASP A 477 -5.96 -51.07 17.02
C ASP A 477 -6.87 -52.21 17.50
N LYS A 478 -8.08 -51.89 17.96
CA LYS A 478 -9.08 -52.90 18.37
C LYS A 478 -9.59 -53.72 17.19
N ILE A 479 -9.79 -53.09 16.03
CA ILE A 479 -10.21 -53.78 14.80
C ILE A 479 -9.10 -54.70 14.32
N VAL A 480 -7.85 -54.26 14.35
CA VAL A 480 -6.68 -55.11 14.02
C VAL A 480 -6.58 -56.29 14.98
N ALA A 481 -6.73 -56.08 16.29
CA ALA A 481 -6.72 -57.16 17.26
C ALA A 481 -7.87 -58.17 17.03
N LEU A 482 -9.06 -57.69 16.65
CA LEU A 482 -10.18 -58.57 16.29
C LEU A 482 -9.91 -59.34 15.00
N GLN A 483 -9.29 -58.71 14.01
CA GLN A 483 -8.87 -59.35 12.76
C GLN A 483 -7.89 -60.51 13.05
N GLU A 484 -6.86 -60.27 13.86
CA GLU A 484 -5.89 -61.30 14.27
C GLU A 484 -6.56 -62.45 15.02
N GLN A 485 -7.48 -62.16 15.95
CA GLN A 485 -8.24 -63.21 16.64
C GLN A 485 -9.13 -64.03 15.70
N LEU A 486 -9.70 -63.40 14.68
CA LEU A 486 -10.51 -64.08 13.67
C LEU A 486 -9.66 -64.98 12.76
N ASP A 487 -8.45 -64.53 12.41
CA ASP A 487 -7.50 -65.28 11.59
C ASP A 487 -6.91 -66.49 12.34
N LEU A 488 -6.79 -66.41 13.67
CA LEU A 488 -6.36 -67.53 14.55
C LEU A 488 -7.48 -68.54 14.87
N LEU A 489 -8.73 -68.16 14.64
CA LEU A 489 -9.90 -68.99 14.97
C LEU A 489 -9.94 -70.34 14.23
N PRO A 490 -9.64 -70.44 12.91
CA PRO A 490 -9.63 -71.69 12.18
C PRO A 490 -8.62 -72.70 12.75
N ASP A 491 -7.44 -72.21 13.14
CA ASP A 491 -6.38 -73.06 13.70
C ASP A 491 -6.76 -73.61 15.08
N LEU A 492 -7.38 -72.78 15.93
CA LEU A 492 -7.89 -73.23 17.23
C LEU A 492 -9.04 -74.24 17.08
N ILE A 493 -9.92 -74.05 16.10
CA ILE A 493 -10.98 -75.00 15.77
C ILE A 493 -10.37 -76.32 15.27
N ALA A 494 -9.39 -76.28 14.38
CA ALA A 494 -8.69 -77.46 13.87
C ALA A 494 -8.02 -78.25 15.00
N THR A 495 -7.32 -77.56 15.89
CA THR A 495 -6.64 -78.17 17.05
C THR A 495 -7.64 -78.81 18.01
N ARG A 496 -8.80 -78.19 18.24
CA ARG A 496 -9.87 -78.76 19.09
C ARG A 496 -10.54 -79.97 18.45
N ILE A 497 -10.75 -79.96 17.13
CA ILE A 497 -11.27 -81.11 16.39
C ILE A 497 -10.27 -82.28 16.47
N GLN A 498 -8.97 -82.02 16.28
CA GLN A 498 -7.91 -83.03 16.44
C GLN A 498 -7.87 -83.60 17.87
N ALA A 499 -7.90 -82.75 18.90
CA ALA A 499 -7.92 -83.20 20.29
C ALA A 499 -9.18 -84.02 20.66
N GLN A 500 -10.33 -83.73 20.04
CA GLN A 500 -11.52 -84.57 20.18
C GLN A 500 -11.39 -85.91 19.45
N ALA A 501 -10.78 -85.93 18.26
CA ALA A 501 -10.49 -87.16 17.54
C ALA A 501 -9.55 -88.07 18.34
N GLU A 502 -8.47 -87.53 18.90
CA GLU A 502 -7.53 -88.27 19.75
C GLU A 502 -8.19 -88.83 21.03
N LYS A 503 -9.05 -88.05 21.69
CA LYS A 503 -9.83 -88.56 22.85
C LYS A 503 -10.80 -89.67 22.46
N MET A 504 -11.40 -89.60 21.27
CA MET A 504 -12.27 -90.65 20.75
C MET A 504 -11.47 -91.92 20.43
N GLU A 505 -10.25 -91.76 19.92
CA GLU A 505 -9.32 -92.87 19.63
C GLU A 505 -8.76 -93.52 20.90
N GLN A 506 -8.45 -92.73 21.94
CA GLN A 506 -8.13 -93.25 23.27
C GLN A 506 -9.29 -94.04 23.87
N ARG A 507 -10.54 -93.57 23.75
CA ARG A 507 -11.72 -94.34 24.15
C ARG A 507 -11.85 -95.66 23.38
N ARG A 508 -11.44 -95.71 22.11
CA ARG A 508 -11.41 -96.95 21.32
C ARG A 508 -10.36 -97.93 21.84
N ASN A 509 -9.21 -97.44 22.32
CA ASN A 509 -8.13 -98.26 22.88
C ASN A 509 -8.42 -98.81 24.30
N PHE A 510 -9.38 -98.24 25.04
CA PHE A 510 -9.80 -98.70 26.38
C PHE A 510 -10.81 -99.88 26.38
N LEU A 511 -11.16 -100.43 25.22
CA LEU A 511 -12.14 -101.51 25.06
C LEU A 511 -11.54 -102.92 24.89
N HIS A 512 -10.24 -103.10 25.11
CA HIS A 512 -9.60 -104.43 25.08
C HIS A 512 -9.58 -105.09 26.47
N PRO A 513 -10.21 -106.28 26.68
CA PRO A 513 -10.42 -106.84 28.01
C PRO A 513 -9.35 -107.89 28.36
N GLU A 514 -8.26 -107.54 29.06
CA GLU A 514 -7.41 -108.58 29.70
C GLU A 514 -6.44 -108.16 30.83
N SER A 515 -6.67 -107.07 31.56
CA SER A 515 -5.74 -106.67 32.65
C SER A 515 -6.44 -106.28 33.95
N ALA A 516 -7.37 -107.11 34.43
CA ALA A 516 -8.00 -107.01 35.74
C ALA A 516 -7.55 -108.16 36.66
N ALA A 517 -6.29 -108.13 37.12
CA ALA A 517 -5.82 -108.98 38.22
C ALA A 517 -4.59 -108.35 38.90
N GLY A 518 -4.78 -107.72 40.06
CA GLY A 518 -3.69 -107.19 40.87
C GLY A 518 -4.20 -106.30 42.01
N LEU A 519 -4.05 -106.78 43.24
CA LEU A 519 -4.60 -106.27 44.49
C LEU A 519 -4.41 -104.76 44.80
N GLN A 520 -5.38 -104.27 45.56
CA GLN A 520 -5.30 -103.13 46.50
C GLN A 520 -4.06 -103.18 47.41
N GLN A 521 -3.34 -102.06 47.60
CA GLN A 521 -2.89 -101.59 48.93
C GLN A 521 -2.18 -100.22 48.95
N ALA A 522 -2.38 -99.52 50.09
CA ALA A 522 -1.54 -98.49 50.73
C ALA A 522 -1.67 -97.03 50.21
N ARG A 523 -2.35 -96.15 50.96
CA ARG A 523 -1.81 -95.19 51.98
C ARG A 523 -1.18 -93.95 51.31
N SER A 524 -1.28 -92.70 51.76
CA SER A 524 -1.90 -92.03 52.91
C SER A 524 -1.53 -90.53 52.85
N VAL A 525 -2.50 -89.65 53.20
CA VAL A 525 -2.35 -88.31 53.85
C VAL A 525 -1.94 -87.07 53.00
N PRO A 526 -2.65 -85.91 53.15
CA PRO A 526 -2.41 -84.61 52.48
C PRO A 526 -1.55 -83.65 53.36
N PRO A 527 -1.28 -82.37 53.00
CA PRO A 527 -2.20 -81.28 53.43
C PRO A 527 -2.22 -80.01 52.52
N GLY A 528 -3.24 -79.16 52.69
CA GLY A 528 -3.14 -77.73 52.35
C GLY A 528 -4.30 -77.10 51.58
N CYS A 529 -5.47 -76.96 52.20
CA CYS A 529 -6.36 -75.81 51.97
C CYS A 529 -5.88 -74.68 52.91
N PRO A 530 -6.01 -73.38 52.57
CA PRO A 530 -7.35 -72.78 52.45
C PRO A 530 -7.49 -71.59 51.47
N TRP A 531 -8.64 -71.49 50.83
CA TRP A 531 -9.20 -70.18 50.46
C TRP A 531 -9.60 -69.44 51.76
N PRO A 532 -9.54 -68.10 51.78
CA PRO A 532 -10.83 -67.40 51.83
C PRO A 532 -10.86 -66.07 51.07
N GLY A 533 -12.08 -65.68 50.69
CA GLY A 533 -12.42 -64.39 50.06
C GLY A 533 -12.41 -63.18 51.01
N PRO A 534 -13.06 -62.06 50.62
CA PRO A 534 -12.53 -60.69 50.70
C PRO A 534 -12.97 -59.88 51.94
N ALA A 535 -12.22 -58.81 52.32
CA ALA A 535 -12.74 -57.67 53.10
C ALA A 535 -11.80 -56.43 53.24
N LEU A 536 -12.38 -55.26 52.90
CA LEU A 536 -12.41 -53.95 53.59
C LEU A 536 -11.23 -52.94 53.74
N ALA A 537 -11.63 -51.67 53.54
CA ALA A 537 -11.00 -50.33 53.62
C ALA A 537 -10.67 -49.83 55.06
N PRO A 538 -10.11 -48.60 55.29
CA PRO A 538 -10.96 -47.38 55.39
C PRO A 538 -10.31 -45.96 55.17
N ALA A 539 -11.20 -44.96 55.08
CA ALA A 539 -11.15 -43.58 55.64
C ALA A 539 -10.21 -42.46 55.12
N GLY A 540 -10.85 -41.36 54.70
CA GLY A 540 -10.35 -39.97 54.71
C GLY A 540 -11.48 -38.98 54.34
N LYS A 541 -11.96 -38.21 55.32
CA LYS A 541 -13.21 -37.40 55.36
C LYS A 541 -13.03 -35.93 54.89
N GLN A 542 -14.14 -35.36 54.38
CA GLN A 542 -14.70 -33.99 54.62
C GLN A 542 -13.87 -32.75 54.20
N SER A 543 -14.40 -31.59 53.80
CA SER A 543 -15.76 -31.02 53.72
C SER A 543 -15.71 -29.74 52.84
N ALA A 544 -16.87 -29.36 52.32
CA ALA A 544 -17.18 -28.13 51.61
C ALA A 544 -16.89 -26.81 52.37
N ALA A 545 -16.67 -25.75 51.57
CA ALA A 545 -17.00 -24.35 51.84
C ALA A 545 -17.27 -23.68 50.45
N SER A 546 -18.52 -23.52 50.05
CA SER A 546 -19.36 -22.31 50.18
C SER A 546 -19.04 -21.18 49.19
N SER A 547 -19.94 -21.03 48.21
CA SER A 547 -20.62 -19.79 47.79
C SER A 547 -20.08 -18.43 48.27
N ASN A 548 -19.80 -17.54 47.31
CA ASN A 548 -20.37 -16.18 47.17
C ASN A 548 -19.71 -15.53 45.92
N ALA A 549 -20.44 -15.16 44.87
CA ALA A 549 -21.40 -14.05 44.77
C ALA A 549 -20.75 -12.67 44.88
N GLN A 550 -21.04 -11.85 43.85
CA GLN A 550 -20.74 -10.43 43.64
C GLN A 550 -19.31 -10.20 43.13
N SER A 551 -19.09 -9.47 42.03
CA SER A 551 -19.81 -8.31 41.49
C SER A 551 -19.42 -8.09 40.03
#